data_AF-B9V967-F1
#
_entry.id   AF-B9V967-F1
#
_cell.length_a   1.000
_cell.length_b   1.000
_cell.length_c   1.000
_cell.angle_alpha   90.00
_cell.angle_beta   90.00
_cell.angle_gamma   90.00
#
_symmetry.space_group_name_H-M   'P 1'
#
loop_
_entity.id
_entity.type
_entity.pdbx_description
1 polymer ?
#
loop_
_entity_poly.entity_id
_entity_poly.type
_entity_poly.pdbx_seq_one_letter_code
_entity_poly.pdbx_strand_id
1 'polypeptide(L)'
;VGCIDCHVDIGAKKKADHTKDIRMPTADVCGTCHLQEFAERESERDTMIWPHDQWPDGRPSHALDYKANVETTVWAAMPQREVAEGCSMCHTNQNKCDSCHTRHEFSAAESRRPEACATCHSGVDHNNWEAYSMSKHGKIVGMLGNQWNWEAPLKDAYAVGGQSAPTCAGCHMEYEGEYSHNMVRKIRWANYPFVPGIAENIKSEWSEKRLDS
;
A
#
# COMPACT_ATOMS: atom_id res chain seq x y z
N VAL A 1 11.98 18.76 8.67
CA VAL A 1 11.21 17.86 9.55
C VAL A 1 12.20 17.11 10.40
N GLY A 2 12.22 17.33 11.71
CA GLY A 2 13.10 16.66 12.68
C GLY A 2 12.32 15.79 13.66
N CYS A 3 13.02 15.20 14.64
CA CYS A 3 12.45 14.24 15.58
C CYS A 3 11.21 14.80 16.31
N ILE A 4 11.31 16.04 16.79
CA ILE A 4 10.25 16.70 17.58
C ILE A 4 8.99 16.98 16.75
N ASP A 5 9.11 17.19 15.44
CA ASP A 5 7.96 17.47 14.57
C ASP A 5 7.03 16.25 14.48
N CYS A 6 7.61 15.07 14.30
CA CYS A 6 6.84 13.83 14.17
C CYS A 6 6.47 13.24 15.54
N HIS A 7 7.44 13.17 16.47
CA HIS A 7 7.27 12.49 17.74
C HIS A 7 6.70 13.35 18.86
N VAL A 8 6.51 14.66 18.67
CA VAL A 8 5.87 15.52 19.68
C VAL A 8 4.78 16.36 19.04
N ASP A 9 5.17 17.40 18.29
CA ASP A 9 4.24 18.33 17.65
C ASP A 9 4.93 19.08 16.51
N ILE A 10 4.20 19.31 15.42
CA ILE A 10 4.75 19.84 14.17
C ILE A 10 5.08 21.32 14.34
N GLY A 11 6.34 21.67 14.09
CA GLY A 11 6.83 23.04 14.25
C GLY A 11 7.05 23.46 15.70
N ALA A 12 7.06 22.51 16.65
CA ALA A 12 7.26 22.78 18.08
C ALA A 12 8.47 23.67 18.35
N LYS A 13 8.27 24.75 19.12
CA LYS A 13 9.32 25.70 19.55
C LYS A 13 9.62 25.64 21.05
N LYS A 14 8.78 24.94 21.82
CA LYS A 14 8.92 24.81 23.27
C LYS A 14 9.60 23.50 23.64
N LYS A 15 10.05 23.40 24.89
CA LYS A 15 10.55 22.14 25.46
C LYS A 15 9.44 21.10 25.47
N ALA A 16 9.80 19.84 25.26
CA ALA A 16 8.94 18.68 25.40
C ALA A 16 9.38 17.82 26.60
N ASP A 17 8.42 17.28 27.34
CA ASP A 17 8.60 16.27 28.37
C ASP A 17 8.60 14.88 27.73
N HIS A 18 9.77 14.23 27.68
CA HIS A 18 9.95 12.93 27.04
C HIS A 18 9.03 11.84 27.62
N THR A 19 8.53 12.00 28.86
CA THR A 19 7.67 11.00 29.51
C THR A 19 6.19 11.18 29.20
N LYS A 20 5.79 12.28 28.54
CA LYS A 20 4.38 12.65 28.32
C LYS A 20 4.07 13.05 26.90
N ASP A 21 5.00 13.76 26.26
CA ASP A 21 4.73 14.45 25.00
C ASP A 21 5.08 13.60 23.77
N ILE A 22 5.70 12.43 23.97
CA ILE A 22 6.10 11.57 22.86
C ILE A 22 4.90 10.80 22.30
N ARG A 23 4.78 10.79 20.98
CA ARG A 23 3.89 9.94 20.20
C ARG A 23 4.65 9.09 19.18
N MET A 24 4.00 8.02 18.72
CA MET A 24 4.37 7.36 17.48
C MET A 24 3.64 8.05 16.31
N PRO A 25 4.34 8.47 15.25
CA PRO A 25 3.71 9.17 14.12
C PRO A 25 2.76 8.23 13.37
N THR A 26 1.48 8.53 13.42
CA THR A 26 0.41 7.85 12.67
C THR A 26 0.19 8.51 11.31
N ALA A 27 -0.67 7.93 10.47
CA ALA A 27 -0.94 8.43 9.13
C ALA A 27 -1.43 9.90 9.11
N ASP A 28 -2.23 10.32 10.10
CA ASP A 28 -2.70 11.71 10.25
C ASP A 28 -1.56 12.69 10.62
N VAL A 29 -0.55 12.23 11.37
CA VAL A 29 0.64 13.03 11.65
C VAL A 29 1.40 13.30 10.35
N CYS A 30 1.58 12.27 9.51
CA CYS A 30 2.17 12.43 8.19
C CYS A 30 1.33 13.34 7.29
N GLY A 31 0.01 13.12 7.28
CA GLY A 31 -0.97 13.85 6.47
C GLY A 31 -1.11 15.34 6.80
N THR A 32 -0.56 15.79 7.94
CA THR A 32 -0.48 17.23 8.26
C THR A 32 0.39 17.98 7.25
N CYS A 33 1.44 17.34 6.71
CA CYS A 33 2.29 17.91 5.67
C CYS A 33 2.02 17.27 4.30
N HIS A 34 1.84 15.96 4.26
CA HIS A 34 1.62 15.15 3.06
C HIS A 34 0.12 14.96 2.80
N LEU A 35 -0.60 16.09 2.69
CA LEU A 35 -2.06 16.09 2.59
C LEU A 35 -2.54 15.38 1.32
N GLN A 36 -1.82 15.55 0.22
CA GLN A 36 -2.15 14.90 -1.05
C GLN A 36 -2.08 13.39 -0.92
N GLU A 37 -0.93 12.85 -0.50
CA GLU A 37 -0.71 11.41 -0.39
C GLU A 37 -1.64 10.77 0.64
N PHE A 38 -1.89 11.47 1.77
CA PHE A 38 -2.86 11.04 2.77
C PHE A 38 -4.28 10.98 2.20
N ALA A 39 -4.73 12.02 1.49
CA ALA A 39 -6.06 12.05 0.89
C ALA A 39 -6.21 11.02 -0.24
N GLU A 40 -5.19 10.83 -1.07
CA GLU A 40 -5.15 9.79 -2.08
C GLU A 40 -5.34 8.40 -1.45
N ARG A 41 -4.61 8.10 -0.37
CA ARG A 41 -4.77 6.83 0.35
C ARG A 41 -6.17 6.72 0.97
N GLU A 42 -6.65 7.74 1.68
CA GLU A 42 -7.98 7.68 2.30
C GLU A 42 -9.12 7.54 1.28
N SER A 43 -8.94 8.06 0.06
CA SER A 43 -9.93 7.93 -1.02
C SER A 43 -10.18 6.48 -1.46
N GLU A 44 -9.34 5.51 -1.09
CA GLU A 44 -9.62 4.09 -1.31
C GLU A 44 -10.92 3.64 -0.63
N ARG A 45 -11.31 4.29 0.47
CA ARG A 45 -12.59 4.08 1.14
C ARG A 45 -13.78 4.35 0.22
N ASP A 46 -13.63 5.33 -0.66
CA ASP A 46 -14.70 5.85 -1.52
C ASP A 46 -14.63 5.25 -2.94
N THR A 47 -13.45 4.80 -3.39
CA THR A 47 -13.26 4.27 -4.74
C THR A 47 -13.32 2.74 -4.84
N MET A 48 -13.13 2.01 -3.73
CA MET A 48 -13.27 0.55 -3.70
C MET A 48 -14.67 0.13 -3.26
N ILE A 49 -15.66 0.45 -4.10
CA ILE A 49 -17.06 0.05 -3.90
C ILE A 49 -17.40 -1.04 -4.90
N TRP A 50 -17.78 -2.21 -4.40
CA TRP A 50 -18.16 -3.35 -5.23
C TRP A 50 -19.63 -3.25 -5.63
N PRO A 51 -20.00 -3.66 -6.86
CA PRO A 51 -21.37 -3.49 -7.35
C PRO A 51 -22.42 -4.35 -6.62
N HIS A 52 -21.99 -5.44 -5.97
CA HIS A 52 -22.88 -6.41 -5.33
C HIS A 52 -22.32 -6.86 -3.97
N ASP A 53 -21.68 -5.95 -3.23
CA ASP A 53 -21.15 -6.20 -1.87
C ASP A 53 -20.22 -7.42 -1.77
N GLN A 54 -19.48 -7.74 -2.83
CA GLN A 54 -18.55 -8.87 -2.85
C GLN A 54 -17.49 -8.76 -1.74
N TRP A 55 -17.12 -7.53 -1.40
CA TRP A 55 -16.36 -7.18 -0.20
C TRP A 55 -17.03 -5.98 0.47
N PRO A 56 -16.79 -5.77 1.78
CA PRO A 56 -17.24 -4.55 2.45
C PRO A 56 -16.71 -3.30 1.77
N ASP A 57 -17.49 -2.22 1.78
CA ASP A 57 -17.12 -0.94 1.16
C ASP A 57 -15.74 -0.45 1.60
N GLY A 58 -14.96 0.00 0.62
CA GLY A 58 -13.59 0.45 0.80
C GLY A 58 -12.58 -0.68 0.94
N ARG A 59 -12.95 -1.97 0.77
CA ARG A 59 -12.04 -3.12 0.90
C ARG A 59 -12.02 -4.00 -0.38
N PRO A 60 -10.88 -4.65 -0.67
CA PRO A 60 -9.59 -4.56 0.02
C PRO A 60 -8.86 -3.24 -0.28
N SER A 61 -8.16 -2.67 0.70
CA SER A 61 -7.40 -1.42 0.56
C SER A 61 -6.35 -1.26 1.67
N HIS A 62 -5.37 -0.38 1.46
CA HIS A 62 -4.44 0.02 2.52
C HIS A 62 -5.09 1.01 3.50
N ALA A 63 -6.15 1.72 3.10
CA ALA A 63 -6.92 2.57 4.00
C ALA A 63 -7.64 1.80 5.12
N LEU A 64 -7.91 0.51 4.92
CA LEU A 64 -8.71 -0.32 5.80
C LEU A 64 -8.06 -1.66 6.17
N ASP A 65 -6.76 -1.82 5.94
CA ASP A 65 -6.06 -3.08 6.19
C ASP A 65 -6.06 -3.47 7.68
N TYR A 66 -5.80 -2.53 8.59
CA TYR A 66 -5.84 -2.79 10.04
C TYR A 66 -7.26 -3.08 10.52
N LYS A 67 -8.26 -2.33 10.04
CA LYS A 67 -9.68 -2.60 10.33
C LYS A 67 -10.04 -4.01 9.91
N ALA A 68 -9.66 -4.43 8.70
CA ALA A 68 -9.92 -5.78 8.20
C ALA A 68 -9.25 -6.85 9.08
N ASN A 69 -8.01 -6.60 9.53
CA ASN A 69 -7.30 -7.49 10.44
C ASN A 69 -8.02 -7.64 11.79
N VAL A 70 -8.34 -6.54 12.46
CA VAL A 70 -8.97 -6.60 13.79
C VAL A 70 -10.42 -7.08 13.76
N GLU A 71 -11.13 -6.93 12.63
CA GLU A 71 -12.46 -7.49 12.40
C GLU A 71 -12.45 -8.98 12.02
N THR A 72 -11.27 -9.57 11.80
CA THR A 72 -11.17 -11.01 11.54
C THR A 72 -11.42 -11.80 12.83
N THR A 73 -12.49 -12.58 12.87
CA THR A 73 -12.96 -13.26 14.08
C THR A 73 -11.88 -14.08 14.78
N VAL A 74 -11.09 -14.87 14.02
CA VAL A 74 -10.03 -15.69 14.62
C VAL A 74 -8.90 -14.83 15.18
N TRP A 75 -8.55 -13.72 14.53
CA TRP A 75 -7.56 -12.77 15.05
C TRP A 75 -8.00 -12.21 16.39
N ALA A 76 -9.28 -11.85 16.55
CA ALA A 76 -9.81 -11.31 17.80
C ALA A 76 -9.98 -12.37 18.90
N ALA A 77 -10.29 -13.62 18.53
CA ALA A 77 -10.65 -14.68 19.47
C ALA A 77 -9.48 -15.58 19.90
N MET A 78 -8.42 -15.69 19.09
CA MET A 78 -7.36 -16.66 19.36
C MET A 78 -6.49 -16.28 20.58
N PRO A 79 -6.08 -17.25 21.41
CA PRO A 79 -5.28 -16.99 22.61
C PRO A 79 -3.81 -16.72 22.32
N GLN A 80 -3.27 -17.17 21.17
CA GLN A 80 -1.86 -16.95 20.80
C GLN A 80 -1.65 -15.54 20.25
N ARG A 81 -1.60 -14.53 21.13
CA ARG A 81 -1.54 -13.12 20.73
C ARG A 81 -0.31 -12.79 19.91
N GLU A 82 0.85 -13.38 20.19
CA GLU A 82 2.07 -13.17 19.42
C GLU A 82 1.95 -13.70 17.98
N VAL A 83 1.15 -14.76 17.77
CA VAL A 83 0.84 -15.26 16.43
C VAL A 83 -0.12 -14.30 15.71
N ALA A 84 -1.18 -13.85 16.40
CA ALA A 84 -2.10 -12.87 15.86
C ALA A 84 -1.40 -11.54 15.49
N GLU A 85 -0.38 -11.15 16.25
CA GLU A 85 0.39 -9.94 15.97
C GLU A 85 1.24 -10.06 14.71
N GLY A 86 1.65 -11.28 14.33
CA GLY A 86 2.25 -11.51 13.01
C GLY A 86 1.32 -11.11 11.86
N CYS A 87 0.00 -11.32 11.99
CA CYS A 87 -0.99 -10.80 11.04
C CYS A 87 -1.05 -9.26 11.11
N SER A 88 -1.11 -8.70 12.32
CA SER A 88 -1.14 -7.24 12.50
C SER A 88 0.03 -6.54 11.81
N MET A 89 1.24 -7.13 11.85
CA MET A 89 2.45 -6.57 11.23
C MET A 89 2.31 -6.32 9.72
N CYS A 90 1.58 -7.17 8.99
CA CYS A 90 1.29 -6.97 7.57
C CYS A 90 0.16 -5.95 7.32
N HIS A 91 -0.68 -5.71 8.32
CA HIS A 91 -1.90 -4.90 8.22
C HIS A 91 -1.80 -3.61 9.04
N THR A 92 -0.72 -2.83 8.85
CA THR A 92 -0.49 -1.58 9.60
C THR A 92 -0.59 -0.31 8.76
N ASN A 93 -0.82 -0.41 7.45
CA ASN A 93 -0.75 0.75 6.56
C ASN A 93 -1.78 1.80 6.92
N GLN A 94 -2.99 1.39 7.32
CA GLN A 94 -4.04 2.28 7.81
C GLN A 94 -3.53 3.21 8.92
N ASN A 95 -2.71 2.68 9.83
CA ASN A 95 -2.28 3.36 11.05
C ASN A 95 -1.03 4.23 10.84
N LYS A 96 -0.10 3.81 9.98
CA LYS A 96 1.22 4.44 9.81
C LYS A 96 1.70 4.36 8.36
N CYS A 97 2.49 5.33 7.93
CA CYS A 97 2.92 5.46 6.53
C CYS A 97 4.32 4.89 6.24
N ASP A 98 4.97 4.21 7.17
CA ASP A 98 6.40 3.82 7.05
C ASP A 98 6.62 2.36 6.64
N SER A 99 5.63 1.71 6.03
CA SER A 99 5.73 0.32 5.58
C SER A 99 6.48 0.16 4.25
N CYS A 100 6.40 1.16 3.35
CA CYS A 100 7.01 1.10 2.02
C CYS A 100 8.25 1.99 1.88
N HIS A 101 8.20 3.22 2.42
CA HIS A 101 9.36 4.11 2.55
C HIS A 101 9.73 4.19 4.03
N THR A 102 10.64 3.31 4.45
CA THR A 102 10.76 2.96 5.86
C THR A 102 11.43 4.06 6.69
N ARG A 103 11.08 4.09 7.98
CA ARG A 103 11.73 4.97 8.95
C ARG A 103 13.21 4.57 9.10
N HIS A 104 14.15 5.50 9.27
CA HIS A 104 13.98 6.95 9.37
C HIS A 104 14.49 7.69 8.13
N GLU A 105 14.78 6.96 7.04
CA GLU A 105 15.24 7.55 5.78
C GLU A 105 14.07 8.09 4.95
N PHE A 106 12.91 7.42 5.01
CA PHE A 106 11.68 7.80 4.29
C PHE A 106 11.94 8.02 2.79
N SER A 107 12.72 7.13 2.18
CA SER A 107 13.11 7.25 0.78
C SER A 107 11.96 6.90 -0.16
N ALA A 108 11.54 7.86 -0.99
CA ALA A 108 10.57 7.57 -2.05
C ALA A 108 11.14 6.56 -3.06
N ALA A 109 12.45 6.60 -3.34
CA ALA A 109 13.11 5.64 -4.21
C ALA A 109 13.04 4.20 -3.65
N GLU A 110 13.15 4.02 -2.33
CA GLU A 110 12.93 2.74 -1.66
C GLU A 110 11.52 2.21 -1.93
N SER A 111 10.49 3.04 -1.70
CA SER A 111 9.09 2.61 -1.87
C SER A 111 8.70 2.24 -3.30
N ARG A 112 9.44 2.72 -4.31
CA ARG A 112 9.22 2.38 -5.73
C ARG A 112 9.78 1.01 -6.09
N ARG A 113 10.69 0.47 -5.28
CA ARG A 113 11.30 -0.84 -5.53
C ARG A 113 10.33 -1.97 -5.17
N PRO A 114 10.26 -3.04 -5.98
CA PRO A 114 9.37 -4.17 -5.71
C PRO A 114 9.54 -4.82 -4.33
N GLU A 115 10.74 -4.78 -3.77
CA GLU A 115 11.07 -5.33 -2.45
C GLU A 115 10.28 -4.66 -1.32
N ALA A 116 9.88 -3.38 -1.47
CA ALA A 116 9.10 -2.65 -0.47
C ALA A 116 7.69 -3.24 -0.24
N CYS A 117 7.17 -4.01 -1.21
CA CYS A 117 5.87 -4.69 -1.09
C CYS A 117 6.00 -6.13 -0.57
N ALA A 118 7.20 -6.72 -0.67
CA ALA A 118 7.40 -8.15 -0.63
C ALA A 118 7.15 -8.79 0.74
N THR A 119 7.35 -8.05 1.84
CA THR A 119 7.11 -8.56 3.19
C THR A 119 5.65 -8.91 3.44
N CYS A 120 4.72 -8.13 2.85
CA CYS A 120 3.28 -8.32 3.06
C CYS A 120 2.64 -9.09 1.89
N HIS A 121 3.03 -8.78 0.65
CA HIS A 121 2.49 -9.41 -0.56
C HIS A 121 3.33 -10.61 -1.00
N SER A 122 3.40 -11.62 -0.15
CA SER A 122 4.10 -12.89 -0.38
C SER A 122 3.44 -14.02 0.39
N GLY A 123 3.96 -15.24 0.28
CA GLY A 123 3.51 -16.36 1.10
C GLY A 123 2.36 -17.17 0.51
N VAL A 124 1.68 -17.93 1.35
CA VAL A 124 0.89 -19.09 0.93
C VAL A 124 -0.42 -18.75 0.21
N ASP A 125 -1.06 -17.65 0.57
CA ASP A 125 -2.40 -17.27 0.12
C ASP A 125 -2.41 -16.05 -0.83
N HIS A 126 -1.27 -15.38 -0.97
CA HIS A 126 -1.04 -14.32 -1.94
C HIS A 126 0.47 -14.19 -2.28
N ASN A 127 0.98 -15.11 -3.09
CA ASN A 127 2.40 -15.19 -3.46
C ASN A 127 2.84 -14.15 -4.52
N ASN A 128 2.38 -12.90 -4.40
CA ASN A 128 2.60 -11.88 -5.43
C ASN A 128 4.08 -11.62 -5.68
N TRP A 129 4.89 -11.48 -4.63
CA TRP A 129 6.34 -11.31 -4.74
C TRP A 129 7.00 -12.48 -5.47
N GLU A 130 6.68 -13.71 -5.09
CA GLU A 130 7.25 -14.91 -5.69
C GLU A 130 6.85 -15.01 -7.16
N ALA A 131 5.56 -14.79 -7.48
CA ALA A 131 5.07 -14.80 -8.85
C ALA A 131 5.70 -13.69 -9.71
N TYR A 132 5.72 -12.46 -9.20
CA TYR A 132 6.30 -11.29 -9.88
C TYR A 132 7.81 -11.47 -10.09
N SER A 133 8.55 -11.78 -9.03
CA SER A 133 10.01 -11.91 -9.08
C SER A 133 10.44 -13.06 -10.00
N MET A 134 9.62 -14.10 -10.17
CA MET A 134 9.85 -15.21 -11.10
C MET A 134 9.34 -14.95 -12.53
N SER A 135 8.47 -13.96 -12.73
CA SER A 135 8.05 -13.52 -14.06
C SER A 135 9.20 -12.86 -14.84
N LYS A 136 9.02 -12.68 -16.15
CA LYS A 136 9.99 -11.91 -16.95
C LYS A 136 10.08 -10.45 -16.52
N HIS A 137 8.98 -9.84 -16.09
CA HIS A 137 9.00 -8.48 -15.56
C HIS A 137 9.95 -8.36 -14.37
N GLY A 138 9.71 -9.14 -13.30
CA GLY A 138 10.54 -9.11 -12.10
C GLY A 138 11.98 -9.57 -12.33
N LYS A 139 12.21 -10.54 -13.23
CA LYS A 139 13.57 -10.94 -13.61
C LYS A 139 14.34 -9.80 -14.30
N ILE A 140 13.70 -9.00 -15.17
CA ILE A 140 14.35 -7.83 -15.77
C ILE A 140 14.67 -6.79 -14.71
N VAL A 141 13.77 -6.52 -13.76
CA VAL A 141 14.05 -5.61 -12.63
C VAL A 141 15.25 -6.11 -11.82
N GLY A 142 15.32 -7.40 -11.50
CA GLY A 142 16.47 -7.97 -10.78
C GLY A 142 17.79 -7.87 -11.55
N MET A 143 17.77 -7.90 -12.89
CA MET A 143 18.97 -7.81 -13.73
C MET A 143 19.40 -6.36 -14.01
N LEU A 144 18.46 -5.47 -14.27
CA LEU A 144 18.71 -4.11 -14.77
C LEU A 144 18.39 -3.01 -13.76
N GLY A 145 17.67 -3.32 -12.68
CA GLY A 145 17.16 -2.33 -11.72
C GLY A 145 18.24 -1.46 -11.09
N ASN A 146 19.47 -1.96 -10.93
CA ASN A 146 20.59 -1.15 -10.43
C ASN A 146 21.08 -0.07 -11.41
N GLN A 147 20.66 -0.13 -12.68
CA GLN A 147 20.98 0.85 -13.71
C GLN A 147 19.91 1.93 -13.83
N TRP A 148 18.75 1.75 -13.17
CA TRP A 148 17.63 2.67 -13.24
C TRP A 148 17.76 3.77 -12.17
N ASN A 149 17.28 4.96 -12.50
CA ASN A 149 17.17 6.05 -11.55
C ASN A 149 15.84 5.94 -10.79
N TRP A 150 15.90 5.38 -9.59
CA TRP A 150 14.74 5.23 -8.70
C TRP A 150 14.30 6.53 -8.01
N GLU A 151 15.10 7.60 -8.07
CA GLU A 151 14.71 8.92 -7.56
C GLU A 151 13.68 9.60 -8.46
N ALA A 152 13.62 9.24 -9.74
CA ALA A 152 12.60 9.73 -10.66
C ALA A 152 11.19 9.35 -10.15
N PRO A 153 10.22 10.29 -10.15
CA PRO A 153 8.82 9.99 -9.87
C PRO A 153 8.28 8.90 -10.81
N LEU A 154 7.25 8.16 -10.37
CA LEU A 154 6.69 7.05 -11.16
C LEU A 154 6.22 7.47 -12.56
N LYS A 155 5.66 8.69 -12.70
CA LYS A 155 5.25 9.27 -13.98
C LYS A 155 6.38 9.36 -15.00
N ASP A 156 7.62 9.55 -14.51
CA ASP A 156 8.82 9.71 -15.32
C ASP A 156 9.73 8.48 -15.26
N ALA A 157 9.30 7.38 -14.63
CA ALA A 157 10.13 6.20 -14.39
C ALA A 157 10.67 5.59 -15.69
N TYR A 158 9.85 5.56 -16.75
CA TYR A 158 10.26 5.04 -18.05
C TYR A 158 11.08 6.06 -18.85
N ALA A 159 10.62 7.30 -18.93
CA ALA A 159 11.24 8.33 -19.78
C ALA A 159 12.55 8.89 -19.22
N VAL A 160 12.60 9.13 -17.91
CA VAL A 160 13.75 9.74 -17.20
C VAL A 160 14.45 8.71 -16.32
N GLY A 161 13.68 7.84 -15.66
CA GLY A 161 14.21 6.79 -14.79
C GLY A 161 14.95 5.67 -15.52
N GLY A 162 14.73 5.54 -16.85
CA GLY A 162 15.32 4.49 -17.67
C GLY A 162 14.76 3.10 -17.38
N GLN A 163 13.63 3.00 -16.68
CA GLN A 163 12.98 1.72 -16.43
C GLN A 163 12.52 1.11 -17.75
N SER A 164 12.71 -0.20 -17.87
CA SER A 164 12.34 -0.96 -19.09
C SER A 164 11.49 -2.19 -18.80
N ALA A 165 11.17 -2.45 -17.53
CA ALA A 165 10.18 -3.43 -17.12
C ALA A 165 9.31 -2.86 -15.99
N PRO A 166 8.06 -3.31 -15.87
CA PRO A 166 7.14 -2.80 -14.85
C PRO A 166 7.52 -3.30 -13.45
N THR A 167 7.08 -2.54 -12.45
CA THR A 167 7.24 -2.81 -11.02
C THR A 167 5.88 -2.85 -10.31
N CYS A 168 5.85 -3.31 -9.07
CA CYS A 168 4.63 -3.32 -8.24
C CYS A 168 3.97 -1.92 -8.19
N ALA A 169 4.74 -0.90 -7.79
CA ALA A 169 4.28 0.47 -7.71
C ALA A 169 3.91 1.04 -9.08
N GLY A 170 4.73 0.77 -10.11
CA GLY A 170 4.48 1.23 -11.48
C GLY A 170 3.16 0.73 -12.07
N CYS A 171 2.73 -0.49 -11.74
CA CYS A 171 1.46 -1.03 -12.24
C CYS A 171 0.26 -0.64 -11.38
N HIS A 172 0.39 -0.69 -10.05
CA HIS A 172 -0.75 -0.61 -9.14
C HIS A 172 -1.06 0.79 -8.65
N MET A 173 -0.10 1.73 -8.66
CA MET A 173 -0.37 3.13 -8.32
C MET A 173 -0.86 3.96 -9.52
N GLU A 174 -0.70 3.42 -10.72
CA GLU A 174 -1.13 4.04 -11.97
C GLU A 174 -2.64 3.86 -12.20
N TYR A 175 -3.30 4.91 -12.67
CA TYR A 175 -4.68 4.87 -13.16
C TYR A 175 -4.89 6.01 -14.18
N GLU A 176 -5.31 5.67 -15.40
CA GLU A 176 -5.62 6.63 -16.47
C GLU A 176 -4.46 7.61 -16.77
N GLY A 177 -3.22 7.12 -16.72
CA GLY A 177 -2.00 7.87 -17.00
C GLY A 177 -1.44 8.67 -15.82
N GLU A 178 -2.11 8.67 -14.67
CA GLU A 178 -1.68 9.36 -13.45
C GLU A 178 -1.31 8.38 -12.34
N TYR A 179 -0.47 8.83 -11.39
CA TYR A 179 0.01 8.00 -10.28
C TYR A 179 -0.42 8.59 -8.94
N SER A 180 -0.87 7.73 -8.02
CA SER A 180 -1.35 8.16 -6.68
C SER A 180 -1.20 7.06 -5.63
N HIS A 181 -1.41 7.39 -4.36
CA HIS A 181 -1.52 6.43 -3.25
C HIS A 181 -2.88 5.71 -3.18
N ASN A 182 -3.69 5.74 -4.24
CA ASN A 182 -4.89 4.93 -4.40
C ASN A 182 -4.64 3.80 -5.39
N MET A 183 -4.51 2.56 -4.90
CA MET A 183 -4.16 1.40 -5.74
C MET A 183 -5.36 0.49 -6.05
N VAL A 184 -6.56 0.89 -5.66
CA VAL A 184 -7.74 0.01 -5.68
C VAL A 184 -8.63 0.16 -6.91
N ARG A 185 -8.42 1.22 -7.72
CA ARG A 185 -9.30 1.58 -8.85
C ARG A 185 -9.30 0.59 -10.01
N LYS A 186 -8.28 -0.24 -10.15
CA LYS A 186 -8.18 -1.29 -11.20
C LYS A 186 -8.48 -2.71 -10.70
N ILE A 187 -8.80 -2.87 -9.42
CA ILE A 187 -9.06 -4.20 -8.83
C ILE A 187 -10.32 -4.82 -9.44
N ARG A 188 -10.21 -6.06 -9.91
CA ARG A 188 -11.33 -6.88 -10.42
C ARG A 188 -11.48 -8.21 -9.69
N TRP A 189 -10.35 -8.90 -9.44
CA TRP A 189 -10.32 -10.25 -8.87
C TRP A 189 -10.06 -10.29 -7.35
N ALA A 190 -9.45 -9.24 -6.78
CA ALA A 190 -9.19 -9.11 -5.35
C ALA A 190 -8.53 -10.34 -4.69
N ASN A 191 -7.53 -10.93 -5.36
CA ASN A 191 -6.75 -12.10 -4.94
C ASN A 191 -7.53 -13.44 -4.84
N TYR A 192 -8.68 -13.47 -4.17
CA TYR A 192 -9.41 -14.69 -3.84
C TYR A 192 -10.59 -14.92 -4.81
N PRO A 193 -10.41 -15.69 -5.91
CA PRO A 193 -11.43 -15.83 -6.95
C PRO A 193 -12.68 -16.60 -6.51
N PHE A 194 -12.64 -17.27 -5.35
CA PHE A 194 -13.75 -18.03 -4.80
C PHE A 194 -14.73 -17.19 -3.98
N VAL A 195 -14.44 -15.91 -3.73
CA VAL A 195 -15.35 -15.03 -3.00
C VAL A 195 -16.65 -14.88 -3.83
N PRO A 196 -17.83 -15.15 -3.23
CA PRO A 196 -19.09 -15.15 -3.96
C PRO A 196 -19.32 -13.84 -4.72
N GLY A 197 -19.71 -13.94 -5.98
CA GLY A 197 -19.99 -12.79 -6.84
C GLY A 197 -18.77 -12.20 -7.55
N ILE A 198 -17.53 -12.59 -7.21
CA ILE A 198 -16.33 -12.09 -7.91
C ILE A 198 -16.25 -12.69 -9.32
N ALA A 199 -16.31 -14.02 -9.43
CA ALA A 199 -16.21 -14.69 -10.72
C ALA A 199 -17.40 -14.34 -11.62
N GLU A 200 -18.60 -14.20 -11.06
CA GLU A 200 -19.82 -13.81 -11.75
C GLU A 200 -19.76 -12.36 -12.25
N ASN A 201 -19.11 -11.46 -11.49
CA ASN A 201 -18.98 -10.05 -11.84
C ASN A 201 -17.92 -9.78 -12.91
N ILE A 202 -17.07 -10.74 -13.29
CA ILE A 202 -15.88 -10.44 -14.10
C ILE A 202 -16.19 -9.88 -15.51
N LYS A 203 -17.39 -10.18 -16.04
CA LYS A 203 -17.90 -9.70 -17.34
C LYS A 203 -18.89 -8.54 -17.22
N SER A 204 -19.05 -7.96 -16.03
CA SER A 204 -19.93 -6.80 -15.84
C SER A 204 -19.33 -5.54 -16.45
N GLU A 205 -20.16 -4.55 -16.75
CA GLU A 205 -19.68 -3.24 -17.22
C GLU A 205 -18.68 -2.59 -16.24
N TRP A 206 -18.89 -2.78 -14.93
CA TRP A 206 -17.96 -2.30 -13.90
C TRP A 206 -16.58 -2.95 -14.02
N SER A 207 -16.54 -4.27 -14.26
CA SER A 207 -15.29 -5.01 -14.41
C SER A 207 -14.59 -4.74 -15.73
N GLU A 208 -15.32 -4.54 -16.82
CA GLU A 208 -14.75 -4.22 -18.14
C GLU A 208 -14.16 -2.80 -18.15
N LYS A 209 -14.82 -1.81 -17.54
CA LYS A 209 -14.24 -0.46 -17.39
C LYS A 209 -12.89 -0.47 -16.65
N ARG A 210 -12.75 -1.34 -15.64
CA ARG A 210 -11.49 -1.52 -14.89
C ARG A 210 -10.44 -2.36 -15.63
N LEU A 211 -10.84 -3.08 -16.67
CA LEU A 211 -9.91 -3.78 -17.56
C LEU A 211 -9.30 -2.82 -18.58
N ASP A 212 -10.06 -1.82 -19.02
CA ASP A 212 -9.63 -0.80 -19.97
C ASP A 212 -8.69 0.25 -19.36
N SER A 213 -8.83 0.53 -18.06
CA SER A 213 -8.02 1.48 -17.28
C SER A 213 -6.63 0.95 -16.93
#